data_AF-F4GU55-F1
#
_entry.id   AF-F4GU55-F1
#
_cell.length_a   1.000
_cell.length_b   1.000
_cell.length_c   1.000
_cell.angle_alpha   90.00
_cell.angle_beta   90.00
_cell.angle_gamma   90.00
#
_symmetry.space_group_name_H-M   'P 1'
#
loop_
_entity.id
_entity.type
_entity.pdbx_description
1 polymer ?
#
loop_
_entity_poly.entity_id
_entity_poly.type
_entity_poly.pdbx_seq_one_letter_code
_entity_poly.pdbx_strand_id
1 'polypeptide(L)'
;MQAASLPITSGWLWIQNGFQLFKRQPMAMFFWSLMTGFLISVSYLIPLFGQMLLIAGTPILTFITLSACRNIANGKPMLLNMWLEPLRERETRRRLLALGLAYLIFCLAGGFFATLPFLDSLMSAINVDGAIDEAALITAMRGPFITFGLLYVVISALFWHAPALIGWHRIKMSQALFFSMVACWRNKLPFLAYGASWAAIFFAIQMAGTFVTALGISPGAVQVLLTPVNIIVAAVLYCSFYPAYFSVFGANYATED
;
A
#
# COMPACT_ATOMS: atom_id res chain seq x y z
N MET A 1 -4.64 22.12 6.29
CA MET A 1 -5.50 21.57 5.21
C MET A 1 -6.70 20.89 5.84
N GLN A 2 -7.91 21.21 5.41
CA GLN A 2 -9.15 20.61 5.92
C GLN A 2 -9.56 19.40 5.07
N ALA A 3 -9.65 18.24 5.71
CA ALA A 3 -10.15 17.00 5.09
C ALA A 3 -11.68 17.00 5.06
N ALA A 4 -12.25 16.59 3.93
CA ALA A 4 -13.68 16.33 3.78
C ALA A 4 -14.13 15.17 4.68
N SER A 5 -15.43 15.06 4.93
CA SER A 5 -16.05 13.92 5.62
C SER A 5 -17.02 13.26 4.66
N LEU A 6 -16.75 11.99 4.36
CA LEU A 6 -17.36 11.29 3.23
C LEU A 6 -18.29 10.16 3.71
N PRO A 7 -19.34 9.82 2.93
CA PRO A 7 -20.20 8.68 3.21
C PRO A 7 -19.44 7.34 3.02
N ILE A 8 -19.89 6.29 3.69
CA ILE A 8 -19.28 4.95 3.59
C ILE A 8 -19.19 4.42 2.15
N THR A 9 -20.14 4.81 1.29
CA THR A 9 -20.18 4.46 -0.14
C THR A 9 -18.96 4.96 -0.92
N SER A 10 -18.27 5.99 -0.42
CA SER A 10 -17.04 6.51 -1.04
C SER A 10 -15.93 5.45 -1.11
N GLY A 11 -15.87 4.52 -0.16
CA GLY A 11 -14.87 3.45 -0.19
C GLY A 11 -14.97 2.58 -1.45
N TRP A 12 -16.17 2.13 -1.80
CA TRP A 12 -16.41 1.40 -3.05
C TRP A 12 -16.22 2.29 -4.29
N LEU A 13 -16.68 3.54 -4.22
CA LEU A 13 -16.56 4.49 -5.33
C LEU A 13 -15.10 4.78 -5.69
N TRP A 14 -14.16 4.77 -4.73
CA TRP A 14 -12.73 4.93 -5.02
C TRP A 14 -12.19 3.79 -5.88
N ILE A 15 -12.65 2.56 -5.68
CA ILE A 15 -12.27 1.39 -6.49
C ILE A 15 -12.87 1.53 -7.89
N GLN A 16 -14.15 1.89 -8.00
CA GLN A 16 -14.80 2.11 -9.29
C GLN A 16 -14.11 3.21 -10.09
N ASN A 17 -13.80 4.34 -9.45
CA ASN A 17 -13.08 5.45 -10.08
C ASN A 17 -11.64 5.06 -10.45
N GLY A 18 -10.97 4.25 -9.62
CA GLY A 18 -9.67 3.67 -9.94
C GLY A 18 -9.73 2.78 -11.19
N PHE A 19 -10.77 1.96 -11.33
CA PHE A 19 -10.99 1.15 -12.52
C PHE A 19 -11.27 2.00 -13.77
N GLN A 20 -12.06 3.07 -13.65
CA GLN A 20 -12.25 4.02 -14.75
C GLN A 20 -10.94 4.68 -15.18
N LEU A 21 -10.08 5.03 -14.22
CA LEU A 21 -8.78 5.62 -14.49
C LEU A 21 -7.83 4.62 -15.18
N PHE A 22 -7.79 3.38 -14.70
CA PHE A 22 -7.06 2.29 -15.33
C PHE A 22 -7.44 2.12 -16.81
N LYS A 23 -8.74 2.12 -17.13
CA LYS A 23 -9.24 1.98 -18.51
C LYS A 23 -8.80 3.10 -19.45
N ARG A 24 -8.43 4.28 -18.95
CA ARG A 24 -7.93 5.37 -19.79
C ARG A 24 -6.55 5.07 -20.36
N GLN A 25 -5.67 4.45 -19.57
CA GLN A 25 -4.31 4.09 -19.98
C GLN A 25 -3.86 2.75 -19.36
N PRO A 26 -4.45 1.62 -19.80
CA PRO A 26 -4.24 0.32 -19.16
C PRO A 26 -2.79 -0.14 -19.26
N MET A 27 -2.12 0.10 -20.40
CA MET A 27 -0.73 -0.31 -20.61
C MET A 27 0.24 0.41 -19.67
N ALA A 28 0.01 1.69 -19.38
CA ALA A 28 0.85 2.46 -18.46
C ALA A 28 0.74 1.91 -17.02
N MET A 29 -0.48 1.60 -16.58
CA MET A 29 -0.73 1.08 -15.23
C MET A 29 -0.36 -0.39 -15.09
N PHE A 30 -0.46 -1.18 -16.17
CA PHE A 30 0.07 -2.53 -16.23
C PHE A 30 1.60 -2.54 -16.11
N PHE A 31 2.29 -1.68 -16.86
CA PHE A 31 3.73 -1.45 -16.72
C PHE A 31 4.10 -1.09 -15.28
N TRP A 32 3.37 -0.17 -14.66
CA TRP A 32 3.63 0.22 -13.26
C TRP A 32 3.42 -0.93 -12.27
N SER A 33 2.36 -1.71 -12.45
CA SER A 33 2.11 -2.88 -11.61
C SER A 33 3.17 -3.97 -11.79
N LEU A 34 3.66 -4.17 -13.01
CA LEU A 34 4.79 -5.06 -13.26
C LEU A 34 6.07 -4.55 -12.62
N MET A 35 6.37 -3.27 -12.76
CA MET A 35 7.58 -2.65 -12.19
C MET A 35 7.59 -2.74 -10.66
N THR A 36 6.47 -2.43 -10.01
CA THR A 36 6.32 -2.58 -8.55
C THR A 36 6.40 -4.03 -8.10
N GLY A 37 5.76 -4.96 -8.83
CA GLY A 37 5.89 -6.40 -8.58
C GLY A 37 7.33 -6.92 -8.74
N PHE A 38 8.07 -6.39 -9.72
CA PHE A 38 9.49 -6.69 -9.90
C PHE A 38 10.33 -6.16 -8.74
N LEU A 39 10.12 -4.92 -8.29
CA LEU A 39 10.80 -4.37 -7.12
C LEU A 39 10.53 -5.18 -5.84
N ILE A 40 9.28 -5.62 -5.66
CA ILE A 40 8.90 -6.54 -4.57
C ILE A 40 9.68 -7.86 -4.70
N SER A 41 9.72 -8.46 -5.88
CA SER A 41 10.44 -9.72 -6.12
C SER A 41 11.94 -9.60 -5.85
N VAL A 42 12.58 -8.54 -6.34
CA VAL A 42 14.00 -8.25 -6.09
C VAL A 42 14.28 -8.02 -4.61
N SER A 43 13.34 -7.38 -3.88
CA SER A 43 13.51 -7.14 -2.45
C SER A 43 13.56 -8.44 -1.61
N TYR A 44 13.03 -9.55 -2.11
CA TYR A 44 13.16 -10.86 -1.45
C TYR A 44 14.52 -11.52 -1.66
N LEU A 45 15.29 -11.10 -2.68
CA LEU A 45 16.61 -11.67 -2.97
C LEU A 45 17.69 -11.21 -1.98
N ILE A 46 17.47 -10.11 -1.27
CA ILE A 46 18.40 -9.55 -0.28
C ILE A 46 17.73 -9.65 1.09
N PRO A 47 18.02 -10.71 1.89
CA PRO A 47 17.39 -10.90 3.19
C PRO A 47 17.52 -9.67 4.08
N LEU A 48 16.43 -9.34 4.78
CA LEU A 48 16.28 -8.17 5.66
C LEU A 48 16.40 -6.81 4.94
N PHE A 49 17.55 -6.51 4.33
CA PHE A 49 17.83 -5.20 3.74
C PHE A 49 16.95 -4.88 2.53
N GLY A 50 16.64 -5.87 1.68
CA GLY A 50 15.75 -5.67 0.54
C GLY A 50 14.35 -5.24 0.98
N GLN A 51 13.79 -5.92 2.00
CA GLN A 51 12.50 -5.57 2.58
C GLN A 51 12.52 -4.20 3.26
N MET A 52 13.57 -3.90 4.03
CA MET A 52 13.73 -2.58 4.67
C MET A 52 13.78 -1.45 3.63
N LEU A 53 14.50 -1.66 2.52
CA LEU A 53 14.58 -0.69 1.43
C LEU A 53 13.22 -0.49 0.74
N LEU A 54 12.46 -1.56 0.53
CA LEU A 54 11.12 -1.47 -0.05
C LEU A 54 10.14 -0.73 0.87
N ILE A 55 10.17 -1.00 2.18
CA ILE A 55 9.38 -0.28 3.17
C ILE A 55 9.76 1.21 3.13
N ALA A 56 11.05 1.54 3.21
CA ALA A 56 11.52 2.93 3.14
C ALA A 56 11.17 3.60 1.78
N GLY A 57 11.13 2.84 0.69
CA GLY A 57 10.76 3.32 -0.64
C GLY A 57 9.24 3.52 -0.83
N THR A 58 8.41 2.95 0.03
CA THR A 58 6.94 2.93 -0.13
C THR A 58 6.35 4.33 -0.30
N PRO A 59 6.68 5.36 0.52
CA PRO A 59 6.15 6.70 0.32
C PRO A 59 6.50 7.33 -1.04
N ILE A 60 7.70 7.05 -1.57
CA ILE A 60 8.10 7.52 -2.90
C ILE A 60 7.29 6.82 -3.99
N LEU A 61 7.16 5.50 -3.92
CA LEU A 61 6.38 4.72 -4.89
C LEU A 61 4.91 5.16 -4.88
N THR A 62 4.34 5.43 -3.71
CA THR A 62 2.99 5.98 -3.56
C THR A 62 2.88 7.36 -4.21
N PHE A 63 3.85 8.25 -4.01
CA PHE A 63 3.82 9.59 -4.61
C PHE A 63 3.95 9.56 -6.14
N ILE A 64 4.80 8.67 -6.68
CA ILE A 64 4.91 8.43 -8.13
C ILE A 64 3.58 7.92 -8.69
N THR A 65 2.98 6.93 -8.02
CA THR A 65 1.67 6.36 -8.40
C THR A 65 0.60 7.44 -8.47
N LEU A 66 0.50 8.27 -7.43
CA LEU A 66 -0.46 9.37 -7.34
C LEU A 66 -0.26 10.40 -8.45
N SER A 67 0.99 10.75 -8.75
CA SER A 67 1.33 11.71 -9.81
C SER A 67 1.03 11.17 -11.21
N ALA A 68 1.31 9.89 -11.47
CA ALA A 68 0.93 9.22 -12.71
C ALA A 68 -0.59 9.19 -12.88
N CYS A 69 -1.32 8.81 -11.83
CA CYS A 69 -2.78 8.80 -11.84
C CYS A 69 -3.38 10.18 -12.07
N ARG A 70 -2.80 11.24 -11.49
CA ARG A 70 -3.19 12.64 -11.74
C ARG A 70 -3.00 13.02 -13.21
N ASN A 71 -1.88 12.64 -13.84
CA ASN A 71 -1.64 12.88 -15.26
C ASN A 71 -2.67 12.17 -16.16
N ILE A 72 -2.95 10.89 -15.87
CA ILE A 72 -3.97 10.11 -16.59
C ILE A 72 -5.37 10.72 -16.41
N ALA A 73 -5.68 11.22 -15.19
CA ALA A 73 -6.95 11.87 -14.91
C ALA A 73 -7.13 13.16 -15.73
N ASN A 74 -6.03 13.88 -15.97
CA ASN A 74 -5.98 15.09 -16.79
C ASN A 74 -5.83 14.81 -18.30
N GLY A 75 -5.94 13.55 -18.74
CA GLY A 75 -5.87 13.18 -20.15
C GLY A 75 -4.45 13.23 -20.75
N LYS A 76 -3.40 13.38 -19.92
CA LYS A 76 -2.01 13.39 -20.38
C LYS A 76 -1.50 11.95 -20.58
N PRO A 77 -1.01 11.56 -21.76
CA PRO A 77 -0.42 10.24 -21.97
C PRO A 77 0.84 10.06 -21.12
N MET A 78 0.96 8.93 -20.42
CA MET A 78 2.12 8.63 -19.58
C MET A 78 3.31 8.21 -20.43
N LEU A 79 4.35 9.03 -20.42
CA LEU A 79 5.65 8.75 -21.07
C LEU A 79 6.66 8.23 -20.05
N LEU A 80 7.71 7.53 -20.52
CA LEU A 80 8.71 6.92 -19.64
C LEU A 80 9.45 7.93 -18.74
N ASN A 81 9.74 9.12 -19.26
CA ASN A 81 10.39 10.19 -18.51
C ASN A 81 9.51 10.79 -17.39
N MET A 82 8.18 10.67 -17.50
CA MET A 82 7.23 11.24 -16.54
C MET A 82 7.15 10.45 -15.22
N TRP A 83 7.61 9.19 -15.19
CA TRP A 83 7.57 8.38 -13.96
C TRP A 83 8.53 8.89 -12.87
N LEU A 84 9.65 9.51 -13.28
CA LEU A 84 10.65 10.06 -12.36
C LEU A 84 10.50 11.58 -12.18
N GLU A 85 9.65 12.23 -12.98
CA GLU A 85 9.36 13.66 -12.88
C GLU A 85 8.93 14.11 -11.47
N PRO A 86 8.09 13.35 -10.71
CA PRO A 86 7.73 13.71 -9.34
C PRO A 86 8.93 13.84 -8.38
N LEU A 87 10.08 13.24 -8.73
CA LEU A 87 11.31 13.25 -7.94
C LEU A 87 12.37 14.22 -8.51
N ARG A 88 12.05 14.98 -9.55
CA ARG A 88 12.98 15.92 -10.21
C ARG A 88 13.47 16.98 -9.24
N GLU A 89 12.56 17.56 -8.46
CA GLU A 89 12.87 18.56 -7.45
C GLU A 89 13.65 17.94 -6.28
N ARG A 90 14.88 18.43 -6.05
CA ARG A 90 15.80 17.91 -5.04
C ARG A 90 15.22 17.98 -3.63
N GLU A 91 14.52 19.07 -3.30
CA GLU A 91 13.93 19.25 -1.98
C GLU A 91 12.78 18.27 -1.72
N THR A 92 11.85 18.13 -2.66
CA THR A 92 10.75 17.17 -2.60
C THR A 92 11.26 15.74 -2.46
N ARG A 93 12.25 15.34 -3.28
CA ARG A 93 12.91 14.03 -3.16
C ARG A 93 13.52 13.81 -1.78
N ARG A 94 14.25 14.79 -1.24
CA ARG A 94 14.85 14.70 0.11
C ARG A 94 13.78 14.52 1.19
N ARG A 95 12.68 15.27 1.12
CA ARG A 95 11.57 15.19 2.10
C ARG A 95 10.83 13.86 2.02
N LEU A 96 10.61 13.32 0.81
CA LEU A 96 10.00 12.00 0.63
C LEU A 96 10.91 10.86 1.09
N LEU A 97 12.23 10.97 0.89
CA LEU A 97 13.20 10.02 1.46
C LEU A 97 13.17 10.04 2.99
N ALA A 98 13.14 11.23 3.59
CA ALA A 98 13.01 11.37 5.04
C ALA A 98 11.69 10.77 5.56
N LEU A 99 10.58 10.97 4.85
CA LEU A 99 9.30 10.34 5.14
C LEU A 99 9.38 8.81 5.04
N GLY A 100 10.08 8.29 4.04
CA GLY A 100 10.40 6.87 3.87
C GLY A 100 11.14 6.27 5.05
N LEU A 101 12.22 6.91 5.49
CA LEU A 101 12.98 6.48 6.67
C LEU A 101 12.13 6.53 7.94
N ALA A 102 11.32 7.58 8.11
CA ALA A 102 10.38 7.66 9.23
C ALA A 102 9.37 6.50 9.18
N TYR A 103 8.82 6.19 7.99
CA TYR A 103 7.89 5.07 7.82
C TYR A 103 8.53 3.73 8.22
N LEU A 104 9.76 3.48 7.77
CA LEU A 104 10.53 2.30 8.17
C LEU A 104 10.70 2.23 9.69
N ILE A 105 11.10 3.32 10.34
CA ILE A 105 11.27 3.36 11.81
C ILE A 105 9.95 3.04 12.52
N PHE A 106 8.83 3.60 12.08
CA PHE A 106 7.52 3.32 12.67
C PHE A 106 7.11 1.85 12.48
N CYS A 107 7.36 1.26 11.31
CA CYS A 107 7.09 -0.15 11.06
C CYS A 107 7.97 -1.07 11.93
N LEU A 108 9.28 -0.79 12.04
CA LEU A 108 10.19 -1.55 12.89
C LEU A 108 9.84 -1.42 14.37
N ALA A 109 9.55 -0.21 14.84
CA ALA A 109 9.11 0.03 16.21
C ALA A 109 7.78 -0.67 16.48
N GLY A 110 6.82 -0.59 15.55
CA GLY A 110 5.54 -1.29 15.64
C GLY A 110 5.73 -2.80 15.73
N GLY A 111 6.61 -3.37 14.90
CA GLY A 111 6.94 -4.80 14.95
C GLY A 111 7.58 -5.20 16.28
N PHE A 112 8.52 -4.41 16.78
CA PHE A 112 9.15 -4.63 18.08
C PHE A 112 8.14 -4.57 19.23
N PHE A 113 7.31 -3.53 19.31
CA PHE A 113 6.29 -3.42 20.35
C PHE A 113 5.21 -4.50 20.24
N ALA A 114 4.91 -4.98 19.03
CA ALA A 114 3.97 -6.07 18.83
C ALA A 114 4.49 -7.41 19.35
N THR A 115 5.81 -7.64 19.39
CA THR A 115 6.40 -8.89 19.86
C THR A 115 6.62 -8.94 21.37
N LEU A 116 6.86 -7.79 22.03
CA LEU A 116 7.16 -7.72 23.47
C LEU A 116 6.19 -8.51 24.38
N PRO A 117 4.85 -8.44 24.20
CA PRO A 117 3.93 -9.16 25.08
C PRO A 117 3.95 -10.69 24.91
N PHE A 118 4.61 -11.20 23.87
CA PHE A 118 4.59 -12.61 23.48
C PHE A 118 5.98 -13.26 23.52
N LEU A 119 6.97 -12.61 24.14
CA LEU A 119 8.34 -13.13 24.22
C LEU A 119 8.38 -14.52 24.86
N ASP A 120 7.64 -14.75 25.94
CA ASP A 120 7.61 -16.06 26.60
C ASP A 120 7.08 -17.16 25.67
N SER A 121 6.01 -16.88 24.92
CA SER A 121 5.44 -17.82 23.95
C SER A 121 6.40 -18.09 22.78
N LEU A 122 7.10 -17.05 22.30
CA LEU A 122 8.10 -17.20 21.25
C LEU A 122 9.33 -17.98 21.73
N MET A 123 9.79 -17.74 22.95
CA MET A 123 10.91 -18.47 23.56
C MET A 123 10.55 -19.92 23.84
N SER A 124 9.29 -20.22 24.19
CA SER A 124 8.82 -21.59 24.39
C SER A 124 8.82 -22.46 23.12
N ALA A 125 8.89 -21.83 21.95
CA ALA A 125 9.05 -22.53 20.67
C ALA A 125 10.50 -22.94 20.38
N ILE A 126 11.46 -22.56 21.25
CA ILE A 126 12.86 -22.94 21.17
C ILE A 126 13.11 -24.03 22.22
N ASN A 127 13.45 -25.23 21.75
CA ASN A 127 13.77 -26.36 22.62
C ASN A 127 15.08 -26.13 23.39
N VAL A 128 15.32 -26.95 24.43
CA VAL A 128 16.54 -26.88 25.27
C VAL A 128 17.83 -26.99 24.45
N ASP A 129 17.80 -27.73 23.34
CA ASP A 129 18.91 -27.90 22.40
C ASP A 129 19.04 -26.76 21.38
N GLY A 130 18.21 -25.71 21.49
CA GLY A 130 18.16 -24.58 20.55
C GLY A 130 17.41 -24.88 19.24
N ALA A 131 16.84 -26.08 19.09
CA ALA A 131 16.03 -26.43 17.92
C ALA A 131 14.66 -25.72 17.96
N ILE A 132 14.25 -25.14 16.83
CA ILE A 132 12.96 -24.46 16.69
C ILE A 132 11.87 -25.51 16.41
N ASP A 133 10.85 -25.57 17.26
CA ASP A 133 9.60 -26.24 16.92
C ASP A 133 8.78 -25.32 16.00
N GLU A 134 8.74 -25.66 14.71
CA GLU A 134 8.04 -24.88 13.69
C GLU A 134 6.54 -24.73 13.98
N ALA A 135 5.88 -25.77 14.49
CA ALA A 135 4.45 -25.73 14.78
C ALA A 135 4.14 -24.85 15.99
N ALA A 136 4.98 -24.94 17.04
CA ALA A 136 4.91 -24.05 18.19
C ALA A 136 5.20 -22.60 17.79
N LEU A 137 6.20 -22.36 16.94
CA LEU A 137 6.57 -21.03 16.47
C LEU A 137 5.43 -20.38 15.65
N ILE A 138 4.84 -21.10 14.70
CA ILE A 138 3.71 -20.59 13.90
C ILE A 138 2.54 -20.19 14.81
N THR A 139 2.27 -20.98 15.85
CA THR A 139 1.22 -20.68 16.81
C THR A 139 1.57 -19.46 17.66
N ALA A 140 2.80 -19.37 18.16
CA ALA A 140 3.31 -18.25 18.95
C ALA A 140 3.34 -16.92 18.18
N MET A 141 3.57 -16.96 16.86
CA MET A 141 3.59 -15.77 16.00
C MET A 141 2.21 -15.14 15.75
N ARG A 142 1.10 -15.83 16.04
CA ARG A 142 -0.26 -15.30 15.82
C ARG A 142 -0.51 -14.03 16.62
N GLY A 143 -0.14 -14.01 17.89
CA GLY A 143 -0.31 -12.86 18.79
C GLY A 143 0.43 -11.61 18.29
N PRO A 144 1.75 -11.70 18.02
CA PRO A 144 2.53 -10.63 17.42
C PRO A 144 1.95 -10.13 16.10
N PHE A 145 1.54 -11.01 15.19
CA PHE A 145 0.98 -10.58 13.90
C PHE A 145 -0.33 -9.82 14.04
N ILE A 146 -1.25 -10.27 14.90
CA ILE A 146 -2.51 -9.54 15.16
C ILE A 146 -2.20 -8.18 15.78
N THR A 147 -1.30 -8.14 16.75
CA THR A 147 -0.92 -6.90 17.46
C THR A 147 -0.26 -5.91 16.50
N PHE A 148 0.66 -6.39 15.66
CA PHE A 148 1.28 -5.59 14.61
C PHE A 148 0.24 -5.09 13.61
N GLY A 149 -0.70 -5.93 13.19
CA GLY A 149 -1.80 -5.53 12.30
C GLY A 149 -2.61 -4.35 12.86
N LEU A 150 -2.95 -4.38 14.16
CA LEU A 150 -3.65 -3.28 14.81
C LEU A 150 -2.80 -2.00 14.87
N LEU A 151 -1.52 -2.10 15.25
CA LEU A 151 -0.60 -0.95 15.23
C LEU A 151 -0.42 -0.40 13.81
N TYR A 152 -0.37 -1.29 12.82
CA TYR A 152 -0.18 -0.93 11.42
C TYR A 152 -1.37 -0.18 10.84
N VAL A 153 -2.59 -0.34 11.38
CA VAL A 153 -3.73 0.52 11.01
C VAL A 153 -3.44 1.98 11.39
N VAL A 154 -2.86 2.23 12.55
CA VAL A 154 -2.49 3.57 13.01
C VAL A 154 -1.33 4.13 12.19
N ILE A 155 -0.29 3.31 11.96
CA ILE A 155 0.85 3.67 11.11
C ILE A 155 0.35 4.00 9.69
N SER A 156 -0.53 3.17 9.12
CA SER A 156 -1.12 3.42 7.82
C SER A 156 -1.88 4.75 7.79
N ALA A 157 -2.71 5.04 8.80
CA ALA A 157 -3.42 6.32 8.87
C ALA A 157 -2.49 7.55 8.91
N LEU A 158 -1.35 7.45 9.61
CA LEU A 158 -0.33 8.51 9.65
C LEU A 158 0.29 8.77 8.28
N PHE A 159 0.58 7.71 7.52
CA PHE A 159 1.35 7.81 6.29
C PHE A 159 0.51 7.77 5.01
N TRP A 160 -0.79 7.44 5.08
CA TRP A 160 -1.64 7.21 3.90
C TRP A 160 -1.66 8.37 2.91
N HIS A 161 -1.86 9.60 3.40
CA HIS A 161 -1.91 10.81 2.58
C HIS A 161 -0.64 11.65 2.65
N ALA A 162 0.29 11.33 3.57
CA ALA A 162 1.51 12.10 3.79
C ALA A 162 2.38 12.29 2.54
N PRO A 163 2.58 11.29 1.64
CA PRO A 163 3.38 11.46 0.43
C PRO A 163 2.86 12.56 -0.48
N ALA A 164 1.55 12.58 -0.77
CA ALA A 164 0.94 13.63 -1.59
C ALA A 164 0.94 14.99 -0.90
N LEU A 165 0.67 15.03 0.41
CA LEU A 165 0.72 16.27 1.18
C LEU A 165 2.12 16.92 1.16
N ILE A 166 3.18 16.13 1.31
CA ILE A 166 4.55 16.63 1.22
C ILE A 166 4.91 16.96 -0.23
N GLY A 167 4.61 16.06 -1.16
CA GLY A 167 5.08 16.17 -2.54
C GLY A 167 4.36 17.25 -3.35
N TRP A 168 3.07 17.45 -3.17
CA TRP A 168 2.30 18.47 -3.89
C TRP A 168 2.18 19.79 -3.13
N HIS A 169 2.03 19.76 -1.80
CA HIS A 169 1.78 20.98 -1.03
C HIS A 169 2.98 21.44 -0.20
N ARG A 170 4.11 20.73 -0.25
CA ARG A 170 5.38 21.11 0.39
C ARG A 170 5.27 21.47 1.88
N ILE A 171 4.31 20.89 2.59
CA ILE A 171 4.16 21.09 4.04
C ILE A 171 5.19 20.28 4.84
N LYS A 172 5.39 20.63 6.12
CA LYS A 172 6.33 19.93 7.01
C LYS A 172 5.86 18.50 7.28
N MET A 173 6.79 17.57 7.52
CA MET A 173 6.48 16.15 7.75
C MET A 173 5.51 15.94 8.92
N SER A 174 5.76 16.58 10.07
CA SER A 174 4.86 16.49 11.23
C SER A 174 3.44 16.96 10.91
N GLN A 175 3.29 18.04 10.14
CA GLN A 175 1.99 18.52 9.68
C GLN A 175 1.33 17.54 8.72
N ALA A 176 2.09 16.94 7.80
CA ALA A 176 1.57 15.95 6.86
C ALA A 176 1.06 14.68 7.55
N LEU A 177 1.81 14.17 8.53
CA LEU A 177 1.40 13.03 9.35
C LEU A 177 0.13 13.35 10.15
N PHE A 178 0.07 14.53 10.77
CA PHE A 178 -1.10 15.00 11.50
C PHE A 178 -2.34 15.11 10.58
N PHE A 179 -2.22 15.81 9.45
CA PHE A 179 -3.34 15.95 8.52
C PHE A 179 -3.78 14.62 7.91
N SER A 180 -2.85 13.70 7.63
CA SER A 180 -3.18 12.34 7.16
C SER A 180 -3.97 11.57 8.22
N MET A 181 -3.49 11.55 9.48
CA MET A 181 -4.19 10.87 10.58
C MET A 181 -5.59 11.45 10.78
N VAL A 182 -5.73 12.77 10.84
CA VAL A 182 -7.03 13.43 11.00
C VAL A 182 -7.96 13.11 9.82
N ALA A 183 -7.43 13.10 8.59
CA ALA A 183 -8.20 12.78 7.40
C ALA A 183 -8.69 11.32 7.41
N CYS A 184 -7.83 10.36 7.75
CA CYS A 184 -8.21 8.96 7.88
C CYS A 184 -9.20 8.75 9.03
N TRP A 185 -9.02 9.42 10.18
CA TRP A 185 -9.93 9.32 11.32
C TRP A 185 -11.33 9.84 11.01
N ARG A 186 -11.43 10.98 10.31
CA ARG A 186 -12.70 11.55 9.83
C ARG A 186 -13.39 10.65 8.81
N ASN A 187 -12.62 9.87 8.04
CA ASN A 187 -13.12 9.01 6.96
C ASN A 187 -12.93 7.51 7.25
N LYS A 188 -12.92 7.10 8.53
CA LYS A 188 -12.67 5.70 8.93
C LYS A 188 -13.64 4.68 8.33
N LEU A 189 -14.92 5.04 8.19
CA LEU A 189 -15.93 4.15 7.58
C LEU A 189 -15.72 3.98 6.07
N PRO A 190 -15.53 5.04 5.26
CA PRO A 190 -15.06 4.91 3.88
C PRO A 190 -13.81 4.05 3.74
N PHE A 191 -12.79 4.25 4.59
CA PHE A 191 -11.56 3.46 4.55
C PHE A 191 -11.79 1.98 4.93
N LEU A 192 -12.65 1.70 5.90
CA LEU A 192 -13.03 0.34 6.26
C LEU A 192 -13.76 -0.35 5.10
N ALA A 193 -14.72 0.32 4.46
CA ALA A 193 -15.42 -0.20 3.29
C ALA A 193 -14.47 -0.42 2.10
N TYR A 194 -13.51 0.48 1.89
CA TYR A 194 -12.46 0.35 0.88
C TYR A 194 -11.60 -0.90 1.12
N GLY A 195 -11.09 -1.08 2.34
CA GLY A 195 -10.30 -2.25 2.73
C GLY A 195 -11.09 -3.56 2.61
N ALA A 196 -12.34 -3.58 3.11
CA ALA A 196 -13.23 -4.73 3.02
C ALA A 196 -13.56 -5.11 1.57
N SER A 197 -13.77 -4.11 0.71
CA SER A 197 -14.03 -4.33 -0.72
C SER A 197 -12.83 -4.95 -1.42
N TRP A 198 -11.61 -4.45 -1.17
CA TRP A 198 -10.39 -5.06 -1.70
C TRP A 198 -10.17 -6.48 -1.18
N ALA A 199 -10.37 -6.70 0.13
CA ALA A 199 -10.28 -8.04 0.71
C ALA A 199 -11.27 -9.01 0.04
N ALA A 200 -12.51 -8.59 -0.20
CA ALA A 200 -13.51 -9.39 -0.92
C ALA A 200 -13.10 -9.68 -2.37
N ILE A 201 -12.54 -8.70 -3.09
CA ILE A 201 -12.03 -8.89 -4.47
C ILE A 201 -10.89 -9.92 -4.48
N PHE A 202 -9.88 -9.75 -3.61
CA PHE A 202 -8.75 -10.70 -3.53
C PHE A 202 -9.22 -12.09 -3.15
N PHE A 203 -10.10 -12.21 -2.15
CA PHE A 203 -10.66 -13.49 -1.73
C PHE A 203 -11.44 -14.17 -2.86
N ALA A 204 -12.27 -13.43 -3.60
CA ALA A 204 -13.03 -13.96 -4.72
C ALA A 204 -12.11 -14.49 -5.85
N ILE A 205 -11.02 -13.79 -6.16
CA ILE A 205 -10.04 -14.23 -7.17
C ILE A 205 -9.34 -15.51 -6.72
N GLN A 206 -8.89 -15.57 -5.46
CA GLN A 206 -8.24 -16.76 -4.93
C GLN A 206 -9.20 -17.96 -4.88
N MET A 207 -10.45 -17.75 -4.47
CA MET A 207 -11.48 -18.80 -4.48
C MET A 207 -11.79 -19.30 -5.90
N ALA A 208 -11.86 -18.40 -6.88
CA ALA A 208 -12.01 -18.80 -8.28
C ALA A 208 -10.84 -19.67 -8.74
N GLY A 209 -9.60 -19.32 -8.37
CA GLY A 209 -8.42 -20.15 -8.61
C GLY A 209 -8.52 -21.55 -8.00
N THR A 210 -8.88 -21.64 -6.71
CA THR A 210 -9.09 -22.93 -6.03
C THR A 210 -10.19 -23.76 -6.69
N PHE A 211 -11.28 -23.12 -7.13
CA PHE A 211 -12.37 -23.79 -7.83
C PHE A 211 -11.90 -24.38 -9.18
N VAL A 212 -11.15 -23.61 -9.97
CA VAL A 212 -10.56 -24.07 -11.24
C VAL A 212 -9.61 -25.25 -11.03
N THR A 213 -8.81 -25.26 -9.96
CA THR A 213 -7.98 -26.41 -9.58
C THR A 213 -8.83 -27.63 -9.23
N ALA A 214 -9.94 -27.45 -8.51
CA ALA A 214 -10.87 -28.53 -8.16
C ALA A 214 -11.56 -29.16 -9.39
N LEU A 215 -11.65 -28.43 -10.51
CA LEU A 215 -12.12 -28.94 -11.80
C LEU A 215 -11.07 -29.78 -12.56
N GLY A 216 -9.87 -29.98 -12.00
CA GLY A 216 -8.82 -30.84 -12.55
C GLY A 216 -7.72 -30.10 -13.32
N ILE A 217 -7.73 -28.77 -13.36
CA ILE A 217 -6.61 -27.99 -13.91
C ILE A 217 -5.45 -28.01 -12.93
N SER A 218 -4.22 -28.21 -13.43
CA SER A 218 -3.04 -28.27 -12.56
C SER A 218 -2.80 -26.93 -11.84
N PRO A 219 -2.33 -26.94 -10.57
CA PRO A 219 -2.03 -25.70 -9.84
C PRO A 219 -1.07 -24.77 -10.59
N GLY A 220 -0.10 -25.32 -11.33
CA GLY A 220 0.82 -24.55 -12.17
C GLY A 220 0.11 -23.80 -13.30
N ALA A 221 -0.84 -24.43 -13.98
CA ALA A 221 -1.62 -23.79 -15.03
C ALA A 221 -2.55 -22.70 -14.46
N VAL A 222 -3.19 -22.94 -13.30
CA VAL A 222 -3.98 -21.93 -12.60
C VAL A 222 -3.13 -20.72 -12.23
N GLN A 223 -1.91 -20.92 -11.72
CA GLN A 223 -1.00 -19.83 -11.37
C GLN A 223 -0.62 -18.97 -12.58
N VAL A 224 -0.37 -19.59 -13.74
CA VAL A 224 -0.10 -18.87 -15.00
C VAL A 224 -1.29 -18.00 -15.41
N LEU A 225 -2.52 -18.50 -15.24
CA LEU A 225 -3.75 -17.75 -15.54
C LEU A 225 -4.02 -16.62 -14.54
N LEU A 226 -3.75 -16.83 -13.25
CA LEU A 226 -3.99 -15.84 -12.20
C LEU A 226 -2.97 -14.71 -12.19
N THR A 227 -1.74 -14.95 -12.66
CA THR A 227 -0.67 -13.94 -12.68
C THR A 227 -1.08 -12.64 -13.38
N PRO A 228 -1.58 -12.63 -14.65
CA PRO A 228 -2.03 -11.40 -15.29
C PRO A 228 -3.24 -10.77 -14.60
N VAL A 229 -4.14 -11.58 -14.01
CA VAL A 229 -5.28 -11.08 -13.23
C VAL A 229 -4.80 -10.28 -12.02
N ASN A 230 -3.83 -10.83 -11.28
CA ASN A 230 -3.25 -10.16 -10.11
C ASN A 230 -2.53 -8.86 -10.47
N ILE A 231 -1.86 -8.81 -11.62
CA ILE A 231 -1.22 -7.58 -12.12
C ILE A 231 -2.28 -6.52 -12.47
N ILE A 232 -3.38 -6.90 -13.13
CA ILE A 232 -4.49 -5.97 -13.43
C ILE A 232 -5.12 -5.46 -12.13
N VAL A 233 -5.37 -6.35 -11.17
CA VAL A 233 -5.97 -6.00 -9.87
C VAL A 233 -5.08 -5.04 -9.11
N ALA A 234 -3.77 -5.28 -9.08
CA ALA A 234 -2.80 -4.36 -8.49
C ALA A 234 -2.76 -3.01 -9.23
N ALA A 235 -2.80 -3.00 -10.56
CA ALA A 235 -2.90 -1.76 -11.35
C ALA A 235 -4.15 -0.93 -10.98
N VAL A 236 -5.30 -1.59 -10.80
CA VAL A 236 -6.55 -0.92 -10.37
C VAL A 236 -6.44 -0.41 -8.92
N LEU A 237 -5.83 -1.18 -8.02
CA LEU A 237 -5.54 -0.77 -6.64
C LEU A 237 -4.66 0.49 -6.59
N TYR A 238 -3.62 0.55 -7.41
CA TYR A 238 -2.78 1.73 -7.52
C TYR A 238 -3.55 2.93 -8.07
N CYS A 239 -4.43 2.71 -9.06
CA CYS A 239 -5.29 3.76 -9.59
C CYS A 239 -6.27 4.33 -8.54
N SER A 240 -6.78 3.50 -7.63
CA SER A 240 -7.77 3.95 -6.63
C SER A 240 -7.18 4.86 -5.54
N PHE A 241 -5.86 4.95 -5.41
CA PHE A 241 -5.22 5.87 -4.47
C PHE A 241 -5.49 7.34 -4.80
N TYR A 242 -5.53 7.70 -6.09
CA TYR A 242 -5.75 9.07 -6.51
C TYR A 242 -7.18 9.57 -6.26
N PRO A 243 -8.26 8.86 -6.66
CA PRO A 243 -9.62 9.19 -6.27
C PRO A 243 -9.83 9.27 -4.75
N ALA A 244 -9.19 8.37 -3.99
CA ALA A 244 -9.25 8.40 -2.52
C ALA A 244 -8.67 9.72 -1.99
N TYR A 245 -7.46 10.10 -2.42
CA TYR A 245 -6.87 11.39 -2.06
C TYR A 245 -7.73 12.57 -2.50
N PHE A 246 -8.14 12.60 -3.77
CA PHE A 246 -8.86 13.72 -4.37
C PHE A 246 -10.23 13.95 -3.71
N SER A 247 -10.96 12.89 -3.36
CA SER A 247 -12.23 13.04 -2.64
C SER A 247 -12.06 13.59 -1.22
N VAL A 248 -10.93 13.32 -0.57
CA VAL A 248 -10.66 13.75 0.81
C VAL A 248 -10.12 15.18 0.85
N PHE A 249 -9.28 15.58 -0.10
CA PHE A 249 -8.59 16.89 -0.10
C PHE A 249 -8.88 17.78 -1.32
N GLY A 250 -9.18 17.20 -2.48
CA GLY A 250 -9.20 17.89 -3.78
C GLY A 250 -10.27 18.98 -3.94
N ALA A 251 -11.41 18.85 -3.26
CA ALA A 251 -12.44 19.90 -3.29
C ALA A 251 -11.99 21.22 -2.61
N ASN A 252 -11.02 21.15 -1.69
CA ASN A 252 -10.58 22.30 -0.88
C ASN A 252 -9.20 22.85 -1.30
N TYR A 253 -8.44 22.10 -2.11
CA TYR A 253 -7.03 22.39 -2.43
C TYR A 253 -6.67 21.91 -3.84
N ALA A 254 -7.34 22.44 -4.86
CA ALA A 254 -6.88 22.28 -6.24
C ALA A 254 -5.41 22.74 -6.29
N THR A 255 -4.55 21.85 -6.76
CA THR A 255 -3.13 22.15 -6.88
C THR A 255 -2.98 23.03 -8.11
N GLU A 256 -2.66 24.31 -7.91
CA GLU A 256 -2.34 25.23 -9.01
C GLU A 256 -1.26 24.60 -9.89
N ASP A 257 -1.49 24.64 -11.20
CA ASP A 257 -0.71 23.96 -12.23
C ASP A 257 0.78 24.37 -12.24
#